data_AF-A0AAD8P5G9-F1
#
_entry.id   AF-A0AAD8P5G9-F1
#
_cell.length_a   1.000
_cell.length_b   1.000
_cell.length_c   1.000
_cell.angle_alpha   90.00
_cell.angle_beta   90.00
_cell.angle_gamma   90.00
#
_symmetry.space_group_name_H-M   'P 1'
#
loop_
_entity.id
_entity.type
_entity.pdbx_description
1 polymer ?
#
loop_
_entity_poly.entity_id
_entity_poly.type
_entity_poly.pdbx_seq_one_letter_code
_entity_poly.pdbx_strand_id
1 'polypeptide(L)'
;MASYFTTLHKPQMMMLQIVCRKKEKGRDQNYPYKVIEITPPPRNLGVRCFPSNLQCGDGVTIEGQNYTISAVTHRYQLRKGKYEPSEKRLDVLSTGRYILNLYLENLLEQS
;
A
#
# COMPACT_ATOMS: atom_id res chain seq x y z
N MET A 1 -43.15 3.43 11.23
CA MET A 1 -42.28 3.79 10.08
C MET A 1 -41.05 4.49 10.63
N ALA A 2 -39.96 3.74 10.86
CA ALA A 2 -38.73 4.30 11.39
C ALA A 2 -37.71 4.38 10.24
N SER A 3 -37.41 5.60 9.82
CA SER A 3 -36.43 5.96 8.82
C SER A 3 -35.02 5.72 9.36
N TYR A 4 -34.31 4.76 8.77
CA TYR A 4 -32.89 4.53 9.01
C TYR A 4 -32.08 5.56 8.21
N PHE A 5 -31.56 6.56 8.91
CA PHE A 5 -30.52 7.42 8.37
C PHE A 5 -29.23 6.61 8.29
N THR A 6 -28.80 6.28 7.07
CA THR A 6 -27.49 5.69 6.81
C THR A 6 -26.43 6.77 6.97
N THR A 7 -25.67 6.72 8.07
CA THR A 7 -24.49 7.55 8.26
C THR A 7 -23.41 7.12 7.27
N LEU A 8 -23.20 7.94 6.23
CA LEU A 8 -22.07 7.80 5.30
C LEU A 8 -20.77 8.07 6.08
N HIS A 9 -20.13 7.00 6.56
CA HIS A 9 -18.80 7.08 7.14
C HIS A 9 -17.81 7.52 6.06
N LYS A 10 -17.32 8.76 6.19
CA LYS A 10 -16.17 9.26 5.44
C LYS A 10 -14.97 8.37 5.82
N PRO A 11 -14.36 7.59 4.90
CA PRO A 11 -13.15 6.87 5.25
C PRO A 11 -12.06 7.90 5.48
N GLN A 12 -11.70 8.11 6.74
CA GLN A 12 -10.58 8.96 7.12
C GLN A 12 -9.30 8.18 6.80
N MET A 13 -8.88 8.22 5.52
CA MET A 13 -7.64 7.60 5.09
C MET A 13 -6.47 8.32 5.79
N MET A 14 -5.82 7.63 6.72
CA MET A 14 -4.58 8.11 7.34
C MET A 14 -3.51 8.20 6.25
N MET A 15 -3.20 9.43 5.81
CA MET A 15 -2.16 9.71 4.83
C MET A 15 -0.78 9.55 5.48
N LEU A 16 -0.06 8.49 5.15
CA LEU A 16 1.29 8.25 5.64
C LEU A 16 2.32 9.10 4.86
N GLN A 17 2.95 10.06 5.54
CA GLN A 17 4.07 10.83 4.98
C GLN A 17 5.38 10.01 4.96
N ILE A 18 6.10 10.09 3.84
CA ILE A 18 7.37 9.39 3.62
C ILE A 18 8.49 10.14 4.35
N VAL A 19 9.09 9.53 5.36
CA VAL A 19 10.29 10.07 6.02
C VAL A 19 11.41 9.03 6.02
N CYS A 20 12.33 9.16 5.07
CA CYS A 20 13.60 8.43 5.11
C CYS A 20 14.57 9.13 6.07
N ARG A 21 14.41 8.95 7.40
CA ARG A 21 15.46 9.36 8.35
C ARG A 21 16.60 8.34 8.33
N LYS A 22 17.80 8.79 7.97
CA LYS A 22 19.05 8.02 8.13
C LYS A 22 19.29 7.83 9.64
N LYS A 23 19.05 6.64 10.18
CA LYS A 23 19.33 6.31 11.60
C LYS A 23 20.42 5.25 11.69
N GLU A 24 21.28 5.40 12.70
CA GLU A 24 22.43 4.55 13.00
C GLU A 24 22.06 3.08 13.21
N LYS A 25 23.03 2.23 12.81
CA LYS A 25 23.14 0.78 13.00
C LYS A 25 22.24 0.19 14.10
N GLY A 26 21.08 -0.31 13.71
CA GLY A 26 20.26 -1.26 14.47
C GLY A 26 19.74 -2.32 13.49
N ARG A 27 19.92 -3.61 13.80
CA ARG A 27 19.72 -4.74 12.88
C ARG A 27 18.26 -5.06 12.55
N ASP A 28 17.30 -4.21 12.96
CA ASP A 28 15.89 -4.51 12.85
C ASP A 28 15.12 -3.51 11.98
N GLN A 29 14.46 -4.09 10.96
CA GLN A 29 13.19 -3.67 10.36
C GLN A 29 13.13 -2.53 9.32
N ASN A 30 14.17 -1.73 9.09
CA ASN A 30 14.11 -0.68 8.05
C ASN A 30 14.64 -1.12 6.67
N TYR A 31 14.10 -2.21 6.11
CA TYR A 31 14.27 -2.49 4.68
C TYR A 31 13.29 -1.64 3.86
N PRO A 32 13.78 -0.83 2.90
CA PRO A 32 12.92 0.01 2.11
C PRO A 32 12.10 -0.83 1.12
N TYR A 33 10.93 -0.32 0.75
CA TYR A 33 10.05 -0.95 -0.21
C TYR A 33 10.36 -0.45 -1.61
N LYS A 34 10.43 -1.38 -2.57
CA LYS A 34 10.30 -1.03 -3.99
C LYS A 34 8.83 -0.76 -4.28
N VAL A 35 8.50 0.45 -4.70
CA VAL A 35 7.12 0.84 -4.97
C VAL A 35 6.84 0.77 -6.47
N ILE A 36 5.78 0.06 -6.83
CA ILE A 36 5.37 -0.11 -8.22
C ILE A 36 3.90 0.28 -8.33
N GLU A 37 3.62 1.24 -9.22
CA GLU A 37 2.27 1.49 -9.71
C GLU A 37 1.90 0.34 -10.66
N ILE A 38 0.92 -0.49 -10.27
CA ILE A 38 0.59 -1.71 -11.03
C ILE A 38 -0.38 -1.46 -12.19
N THR A 39 -0.95 -0.26 -12.31
CA THR A 39 -1.82 0.13 -13.43
C THR A 39 -1.07 -0.09 -14.74
N PRO A 40 -1.58 -0.91 -15.68
CA PRO A 40 -0.87 -1.16 -16.93
C PRO A 40 -0.66 0.13 -17.76
N PRO A 41 0.56 0.39 -18.29
CA PRO A 41 1.79 -0.37 -18.08
C PRO A 41 2.41 -0.10 -16.69
N PRO A 42 2.96 -1.11 -15.98
CA PRO A 42 3.50 -0.92 -14.64
C PRO A 42 4.62 0.14 -14.59
N ARG A 43 4.59 1.01 -13.58
CA ARG A 43 5.57 2.10 -13.40
C ARG A 43 6.31 1.95 -12.07
N ASN A 44 7.63 2.13 -12.09
CA ASN A 44 8.44 2.10 -10.87
C ASN A 44 8.46 3.51 -10.24
N LEU A 45 7.96 3.63 -9.01
CA LEU A 45 7.91 4.89 -8.24
C LEU A 45 9.14 5.07 -7.31
N GLY A 46 10.09 4.14 -7.42
CA GLY A 46 11.36 4.13 -6.71
C GLY A 46 11.33 3.34 -5.41
N VAL A 47 12.41 3.49 -4.64
CA VAL A 47 12.61 2.82 -3.36
C VAL A 47 12.29 3.79 -2.23
N ARG A 48 11.34 3.46 -1.36
CA ARG A 48 10.85 4.35 -0.30
C ARG A 48 10.78 3.65 1.04
N CYS A 49 11.01 4.40 2.12
CA CYS A 49 10.83 3.92 3.47
C CYS A 49 9.41 4.23 3.94
N PHE A 50 8.76 3.21 4.48
CA PHE A 50 7.45 3.30 5.09
C PHE A 50 7.50 2.59 6.44
N PRO A 51 6.56 2.87 7.36
CA PRO A 51 6.51 2.12 8.61
C PRO A 51 6.13 0.66 8.36
N SER A 52 6.43 -0.19 9.33
CA SER A 52 6.26 -1.64 9.22
C SER A 52 4.79 -2.10 9.23
N ASN A 53 3.87 -1.25 9.68
CA ASN A 53 2.44 -1.54 9.85
C ASN A 53 1.56 -1.16 8.65
N LEU A 54 2.13 -1.07 7.44
CA LEU A 54 1.36 -0.83 6.22
C LEU A 54 0.40 -1.98 5.91
N GLN A 55 -0.81 -1.63 5.52
CA GLN A 55 -1.87 -2.57 5.15
C GLN A 55 -2.40 -2.27 3.74
N CYS A 56 -3.05 -3.25 3.14
CA CYS A 56 -3.78 -3.04 1.89
C CYS A 56 -4.96 -2.10 2.16
N GLY A 57 -5.24 -1.19 1.22
CA GLY A 57 -6.24 -0.13 1.38
C GLY A 57 -5.71 1.16 2.02
N ASP A 58 -4.51 1.15 2.60
CA ASP A 58 -3.90 2.38 3.14
C ASP A 58 -3.62 3.40 2.04
N GLY A 59 -3.74 4.68 2.39
CA GLY A 59 -3.39 5.81 1.53
C GLY A 59 -1.94 6.25 1.75
N VAL A 60 -1.17 6.33 0.68
CA VAL A 60 0.22 6.82 0.71
C VAL A 60 0.41 7.95 -0.29
N THR A 61 1.17 8.97 0.11
CA THR A 61 1.52 10.08 -0.77
C THR A 61 2.97 9.94 -1.23
N ILE A 62 3.17 9.82 -2.53
CA ILE A 62 4.48 9.65 -3.16
C ILE A 62 4.66 10.79 -4.16
N GLU A 63 5.70 11.61 -3.98
CA GLU A 63 6.01 12.74 -4.89
C GLU A 63 4.81 13.69 -5.12
N GLY A 64 3.98 13.88 -4.09
CA GLY A 64 2.79 14.74 -4.16
C GLY A 64 1.57 14.11 -4.82
N GLN A 65 1.66 12.84 -5.25
CA GLN A 65 0.54 12.07 -5.78
C GLN A 65 0.01 11.08 -4.74
N ASN A 66 -1.32 10.90 -4.73
CA ASN A 66 -1.99 10.00 -3.80
C ASN A 66 -2.22 8.64 -4.45
N TYR A 67 -1.79 7.62 -3.73
CA TYR A 67 -1.93 6.23 -4.11
C TYR A 67 -2.59 5.45 -2.99
N THR A 68 -3.28 4.39 -3.37
CA THR A 68 -3.83 3.39 -2.44
C THR A 68 -3.03 2.11 -2.59
N ILE A 69 -2.65 1.50 -1.46
CA ILE A 69 -1.89 0.25 -1.45
C ILE A 69 -2.81 -0.89 -1.89
N SER A 70 -2.43 -1.57 -2.96
CA SER A 70 -3.10 -2.77 -3.44
C SER A 70 -2.51 -4.03 -2.81
N ALA A 71 -1.19 -4.11 -2.64
CA ALA A 71 -0.54 -5.25 -2.00
C ALA A 71 0.78 -4.88 -1.30
N VAL A 72 1.04 -5.57 -0.19
CA VAL A 72 2.30 -5.53 0.56
C VAL A 72 2.97 -6.90 0.46
N THR A 73 4.15 -6.98 -0.15
CA THR A 73 4.85 -8.26 -0.37
C THR A 73 6.20 -8.27 0.32
N HIS A 74 6.43 -9.29 1.17
CA HIS A 74 7.73 -9.60 1.76
C HIS A 74 8.23 -10.93 1.23
N ARG A 75 9.38 -10.92 0.55
CA ARG A 75 10.00 -12.12 -0.02
C ARG A 75 11.13 -12.58 0.88
N TYR A 76 11.13 -13.86 1.22
CA TYR A 76 12.18 -14.52 1.99
C TYR A 76 12.89 -15.58 1.14
N GLN A 77 14.15 -15.85 1.45
CA GLN A 77 14.97 -16.88 0.80
C GLN A 77 15.58 -17.81 1.84
N LEU A 78 15.60 -19.11 1.57
CA LEU A 78 16.26 -20.09 2.43
C LEU A 78 17.78 -20.06 2.20
N ARG A 79 18.55 -19.73 3.24
CA ARG A 79 20.02 -19.67 3.22
C ARG A 79 20.54 -20.41 4.44
N LYS A 80 21.42 -21.40 4.23
CA LYS A 80 22.09 -22.16 5.32
C LYS A 80 21.12 -22.67 6.41
N GLY A 81 19.96 -23.17 6.01
CA GLY A 81 18.94 -23.70 6.92
C GLY A 81 18.08 -22.64 7.63
N LYS A 82 18.15 -21.36 7.25
CA LYS A 82 17.34 -20.27 7.83
C LYS A 82 16.68 -19.43 6.74
N TYR A 83 15.47 -18.95 6.99
CA TYR A 83 14.81 -17.98 6.10
C TYR A 83 15.36 -16.58 6.35
N GLU A 84 15.90 -15.96 5.31
CA GLU A 84 16.45 -14.61 5.33
C GLU A 84 15.57 -13.68 4.47
N PRO A 85 15.27 -12.45 4.92
CA PRO A 85 14.55 -11.47 4.12
C PRO A 85 15.35 -11.11 2.85
N SER A 86 14.68 -11.11 1.70
CA SER A 86 15.30 -10.81 0.41
C SER A 86 14.79 -9.54 -0.23
N GLU A 87 13.48 -9.29 -0.22
CA GLU A 87 12.88 -8.15 -0.92
C GLU A 87 11.59 -7.71 -0.24
N LYS A 88 11.34 -6.40 -0.25
CA LYS A 88 10.06 -5.81 0.12
C LYS A 88 9.52 -5.00 -1.05
N ARG A 89 8.26 -5.25 -1.39
CA ARG A 89 7.58 -4.62 -2.52
C ARG A 89 6.22 -4.06 -2.06
N LEU A 90 5.91 -2.86 -2.54
CA LEU A 90 4.59 -2.24 -2.41
C LEU A 90 4.00 -2.04 -3.78
N ASP A 91 2.86 -2.66 -3.99
CA ASP A 91 2.05 -2.47 -5.19
C ASP A 91 0.97 -1.45 -4.88
N VAL A 92 0.91 -0.40 -5.69
CA VAL A 92 0.02 0.72 -5.49
C VAL A 92 -0.80 1.01 -6.74
N LEU A 93 -1.99 1.56 -6.52
CA LEU A 93 -2.86 2.08 -7.55
C LEU A 93 -3.07 3.57 -7.29
N SER A 94 -3.32 4.36 -8.33
CA SER A 94 -3.82 5.70 -8.09
C SER A 94 -5.13 5.60 -7.31
N THR A 95 -5.35 6.50 -6.35
CA THR A 95 -6.54 6.43 -5.49
C THR A 95 -7.84 6.44 -6.32
N GLY A 96 -7.87 7.19 -7.43
CA GLY A 96 -8.99 7.18 -8.37
C GLY A 96 -9.21 5.81 -9.02
N ARG A 97 -8.15 5.13 -9.47
CA ARG A 97 -8.26 3.79 -10.08
C ARG A 97 -8.76 2.76 -9.08
N TYR A 98 -8.28 2.81 -7.84
CA TYR A 98 -8.73 1.92 -6.77
C TYR A 98 -10.24 2.05 -6.51
N ILE A 99 -10.74 3.29 -6.38
CA ILE A 99 -12.17 3.55 -6.17
C ILE A 99 -13.02 3.06 -7.36
N LEU A 100 -12.56 3.31 -8.59
CA LEU A 100 -13.25 2.83 -9.79
C LEU A 100 -13.35 1.31 -9.83
N ASN A 101 -12.28 0.60 -9.46
CA ASN A 101 -12.30 -0.87 -9.41
C ASN A 101 -13.31 -1.38 -8.39
N LEU A 102 -13.31 -0.82 -7.17
CA LEU A 102 -14.30 -1.17 -6.15
C LEU A 102 -15.73 -0.97 -6.65
N TYR A 103 -16.01 0.14 -7.34
CA TYR A 103 -17.34 0.39 -7.90
C TYR A 103 -17.73 -0.65 -8.96
N LEU A 104 -16.82 -0.95 -9.89
CA LEU A 104 -17.08 -1.93 -10.96
C LEU A 104 -17.25 -3.35 -10.41
N GLU A 105 -16.44 -3.74 -9.43
CA GLU A 105 -16.56 -5.03 -8.74
C GLU A 105 -17.93 -5.17 -8.06
N ASN A 106 -18.37 -4.15 -7.33
CA ASN A 106 -19.70 -4.15 -6.69
C ASN A 106 -20.86 -4.29 -7.70
N LEU A 107 -20.74 -3.68 -8.89
CA LEU A 107 -21.78 -3.82 -9.92
C LEU A 107 -21.83 -5.23 -10.50
N LEU A 108 -20.66 -5.84 -10.72
CA LEU A 108 -20.57 -7.21 -11.24
C LEU A 108 -21.07 -8.24 -10.23
N GLU A 109 -20.89 -8.01 -8.93
CA GLU A 109 -21.45 -8.87 -7.89
C GLU A 109 -22.98 -8.79 -7.79
N GLN A 110 -23.59 -7.69 -8.27
CA GLN A 110 -25.03 -7.46 -8.23
C GLN A 110 -25.78 -7.92 -9.50
N SER A 111 -25.07 -8.31 -10.56
CA SER A 111 -25.64 -8.79 -11.83
C SER A 111 -25.86 -10.30 -11.84
#